data_AF-A0A1M5NHX4-F1
#
_entry.id   AF-A0A1M5NHX4-F1
#
_cell.length_a   1.000
_cell.length_b   1.000
_cell.length_c   1.000
_cell.angle_alpha   90.00
_cell.angle_beta   90.00
_cell.angle_gamma   90.00
#
_symmetry.space_group_name_H-M   'P 1'
#
loop_
_entity.id
_entity.type
_entity.pdbx_description
1 polymer ?
#
loop_
_entity_poly.entity_id
_entity_poly.type
_entity_poly.pdbx_seq_one_letter_code
_entity_poly.pdbx_strand_id
1 'polypeptide(L)'
;MKELNIKVILLQISGLIFLINGVLQLKLYTVSEKIIWAKTHTQYKNSEYWNKLLPSKEGIFNFWPNVYVWIFVGSLIGICILAFINWKSKLSSLNTILVAIILYILLRLKFFRKEIISQLFRPVRTLCSDDFGTQCLIEGIIFTFIGVTILYLSVIQIYLKSKKLS
;
A
#
# COMPACT_ATOMS: atom_id res chain seq x y z
N MET A 1 30.08 -11.77 -9.05
CA MET A 1 28.70 -11.21 -9.01
C MET A 1 28.36 -10.90 -7.56
N LYS A 2 27.74 -9.75 -7.24
CA LYS A 2 27.28 -9.47 -5.86
C LYS A 2 26.22 -10.49 -5.48
N GLU A 3 26.40 -11.17 -4.35
CA GLU A 3 25.51 -12.23 -3.90
C GLU A 3 24.08 -11.72 -3.69
N LEU A 4 23.11 -12.53 -4.11
CA LEU A 4 21.69 -12.33 -3.86
C LEU A 4 21.39 -12.61 -2.38
N ASN A 5 20.92 -11.58 -1.66
CA ASN A 5 20.53 -11.76 -0.27
C ASN A 5 19.01 -11.97 -0.17
N ILE A 6 18.60 -13.23 -0.13
CA ILE A 6 17.19 -13.64 -0.10
C ILE A 6 16.45 -13.03 1.11
N LYS A 7 17.10 -12.93 2.28
CA LYS A 7 16.49 -12.33 3.49
C LYS A 7 16.12 -10.87 3.26
N VAL A 8 17.00 -10.12 2.60
CA VAL A 8 16.77 -8.71 2.27
C VAL A 8 15.60 -8.58 1.29
N ILE A 9 15.56 -9.43 0.27
CA ILE A 9 14.49 -9.43 -0.72
C ILE A 9 13.13 -9.70 -0.06
N LEU A 10 13.04 -10.68 0.84
CA LEU A 10 11.81 -10.98 1.57
C LEU A 10 11.34 -9.79 2.42
N LEU A 11 12.27 -9.13 3.14
CA LEU A 11 11.96 -7.92 3.89
C LEU A 11 11.50 -6.78 2.97
N GLN A 12 12.15 -6.60 1.82
CA GLN A 12 11.79 -5.56 0.85
C GLN A 12 10.41 -5.78 0.24
N ILE A 13 10.06 -7.02 -0.08
CA ILE A 13 8.70 -7.39 -0.53
C ILE A 13 7.69 -7.08 0.57
N SER A 14 7.96 -7.50 1.81
CA SER A 14 7.06 -7.23 2.94
C SER A 14 6.87 -5.73 3.16
N GLY A 15 7.95 -4.95 3.17
CA GLY A 15 7.90 -3.50 3.33
C GLY A 15 7.12 -2.80 2.22
N LEU A 16 7.28 -3.23 0.97
CA LEU A 16 6.48 -2.72 -0.15
C LEU A 16 5.00 -3.08 -0.02
N ILE A 17 4.68 -4.30 0.42
CA ILE A 17 3.29 -4.71 0.64
C ILE A 17 2.64 -3.78 1.66
N PHE A 18 3.29 -3.50 2.78
CA PHE A 18 2.77 -2.57 3.79
C PHE A 18 2.65 -1.14 3.26
N LEU A 19 3.67 -0.64 2.56
CA LEU A 19 3.66 0.71 1.99
C LEU A 19 2.51 0.92 0.98
N ILE A 20 2.30 -0.05 0.08
CA ILE A 20 1.21 0.01 -0.91
C ILE A 20 -0.15 -0.08 -0.22
N ASN A 21 -0.31 -0.93 0.80
CA ASN A 21 -1.54 -0.97 1.59
C ASN A 21 -1.77 0.34 2.36
N GLY A 22 -0.72 0.98 2.87
CA GLY A 22 -0.80 2.30 3.50
C GLY A 22 -1.32 3.37 2.54
N VAL A 23 -0.74 3.46 1.35
CA VAL A 23 -1.20 4.37 0.28
C VAL A 23 -2.65 4.08 -0.12
N LEU A 24 -3.03 2.80 -0.23
CA LEU A 24 -4.39 2.39 -0.54
C LEU A 24 -5.39 2.85 0.54
N GLN A 25 -5.07 2.64 1.81
CA GLN A 25 -5.94 3.05 2.92
C GLN A 25 -6.08 4.57 3.04
N LEU A 26 -4.98 5.31 2.83
CA LEU A 26 -5.04 6.77 2.73
C LEU A 26 -5.92 7.22 1.57
N LYS A 27 -5.90 6.51 0.43
CA LYS A 27 -6.81 6.80 -0.67
C LYS A 27 -8.26 6.53 -0.28
N LEU A 28 -8.55 5.41 0.36
CA LEU A 28 -9.89 5.06 0.84
C LEU A 28 -10.43 6.08 1.84
N TYR A 29 -9.57 6.64 2.70
CA TYR A 29 -9.94 7.73 3.59
C TYR A 29 -10.48 8.95 2.82
N THR A 30 -9.83 9.38 1.72
CA THR A 30 -10.30 10.54 0.92
C THR A 30 -11.68 10.36 0.28
N VAL A 31 -12.18 9.12 0.24
CA VAL A 31 -13.48 8.76 -0.35
C VAL A 31 -14.39 8.07 0.66
N SER A 32 -14.01 8.07 1.95
CA SER A 32 -14.67 7.32 3.01
C SER A 32 -16.12 7.77 3.23
N GLU A 33 -16.39 9.07 3.24
CA GLU A 33 -17.75 9.62 3.31
C GLU A 33 -18.65 9.10 2.20
N LYS A 34 -18.14 9.04 0.96
CA LYS A 34 -18.89 8.52 -0.20
C LYS A 34 -19.20 7.03 -0.04
N ILE A 35 -18.27 6.26 0.52
CA ILE A 35 -18.42 4.82 0.76
C ILE A 35 -19.44 4.56 1.88
N ILE A 36 -19.34 5.28 3.00
CA ILE A 36 -20.25 5.17 4.15
C ILE A 36 -21.67 5.53 3.73
N TRP A 37 -21.83 6.62 2.98
CA TRP A 37 -23.13 7.07 2.49
C TRP A 37 -23.76 6.07 1.52
N ALA A 38 -22.98 5.54 0.55
CA ALA A 38 -23.45 4.50 -0.36
C ALA A 38 -23.90 3.22 0.36
N LYS A 39 -23.29 2.89 1.51
CA LYS A 39 -23.62 1.69 2.30
C LYS A 39 -24.86 1.88 3.18
N THR A 40 -25.04 3.07 3.76
CA THR A 40 -26.14 3.40 4.68
C THR A 40 -27.42 3.86 3.98
N HIS A 41 -27.30 4.47 2.80
CA HIS A 41 -28.44 5.06 2.06
C HIS A 41 -28.72 4.36 0.73
N THR A 42 -28.51 3.03 0.68
CA THR A 42 -28.82 2.18 -0.49
C THR A 42 -30.28 2.30 -0.95
N GLN A 43 -31.18 2.70 -0.05
CA GLN A 43 -32.61 2.92 -0.28
C GLN A 43 -32.91 4.21 -1.08
N TYR A 44 -32.00 5.20 -1.08
CA TYR A 44 -32.17 6.50 -1.71
C TYR A 44 -31.56 6.61 -3.12
N LYS A 45 -31.24 5.47 -3.73
CA LYS A 45 -30.50 5.31 -5.00
C LYS A 45 -31.00 6.15 -6.19
N ASN A 46 -32.25 6.64 -6.12
CA ASN A 46 -32.91 7.44 -7.16
C ASN A 46 -33.21 8.90 -6.75
N SER A 47 -32.67 9.40 -5.63
CA SER A 47 -32.89 10.79 -5.19
C SER A 47 -31.96 11.78 -5.90
N GLU A 48 -32.41 13.03 -6.06
CA GLU A 48 -31.62 14.14 -6.64
C GLU A 48 -30.29 14.39 -5.90
N TYR A 49 -30.25 14.09 -4.60
CA TYR A 49 -29.05 14.15 -3.77
C TYR A 49 -28.00 13.09 -4.14
N TRP A 50 -28.44 11.92 -4.62
CA TRP A 50 -27.55 10.86 -5.13
C TRP A 50 -26.73 11.36 -6.34
N ASN A 51 -27.37 12.13 -7.23
CA ASN A 51 -26.71 12.76 -8.38
C ASN A 51 -25.83 13.97 -8.01
N LYS A 52 -25.99 14.59 -6.83
CA LYS A 52 -25.08 15.64 -6.35
C LYS A 52 -23.83 15.06 -5.65
N LEU A 53 -24.00 13.99 -4.87
CA LEU A 53 -22.91 13.36 -4.11
C LEU A 53 -22.09 12.35 -4.93
N LEU A 54 -22.73 11.68 -5.89
CA LEU A 54 -22.14 10.73 -6.85
C LEU A 54 -22.55 11.17 -8.27
N PRO A 55 -21.87 12.15 -8.88
CA PRO A 55 -22.36 12.86 -10.07
C PRO A 55 -22.60 12.03 -11.33
N SER A 56 -22.27 10.75 -11.33
CA SER A 56 -22.55 9.89 -12.47
C SER A 56 -22.45 8.42 -12.07
N LYS A 57 -23.07 7.55 -12.89
CA LYS A 57 -22.77 6.11 -12.90
C LYS A 57 -21.26 5.84 -13.07
N GLU A 58 -20.47 6.82 -13.49
CA GLU A 58 -19.02 6.75 -13.56
C GLU A 58 -18.36 6.80 -12.16
N GLY A 59 -19.01 7.30 -11.11
CA GLY A 59 -18.42 7.38 -9.76
C GLY A 59 -18.09 6.02 -9.13
N ILE A 60 -18.88 4.99 -9.42
CA ILE A 60 -18.65 3.60 -8.95
C ILE A 60 -17.85 2.80 -9.99
N PHE A 61 -18.11 3.01 -11.29
CA PHE A 61 -17.36 2.35 -12.37
C PHE A 61 -15.91 2.84 -12.48
N ASN A 62 -15.63 4.11 -12.16
CA ASN A 62 -14.27 4.67 -12.09
C ASN A 62 -13.63 4.48 -10.73
N PHE A 63 -14.37 4.07 -9.68
CA PHE A 63 -13.81 3.86 -8.35
C PHE A 63 -12.70 2.80 -8.36
N TRP A 64 -12.98 1.62 -8.90
CA TRP A 64 -12.01 0.52 -8.96
C TRP A 64 -10.82 0.83 -9.87
N PRO A 65 -11.01 1.34 -11.12
CA PRO A 65 -9.91 1.83 -11.95
C PRO A 65 -9.05 2.87 -11.24
N ASN A 66 -9.66 3.84 -10.53
CA ASN A 66 -8.92 4.84 -9.75
C ASN A 66 -8.11 4.18 -8.63
N VAL A 67 -8.71 3.24 -7.88
CA VAL A 67 -7.99 2.46 -6.85
C VAL A 67 -6.79 1.70 -7.45
N TYR A 68 -6.91 1.08 -8.62
CA TYR A 68 -5.78 0.43 -9.29
C TYR A 68 -4.69 1.41 -9.72
N VAL A 69 -5.05 2.60 -10.18
CA VAL A 69 -4.07 3.67 -10.48
C VAL A 69 -3.29 4.02 -9.22
N TRP A 70 -3.94 4.14 -8.06
CA TRP A 70 -3.26 4.41 -6.79
C TRP A 70 -2.36 3.27 -6.32
N ILE A 71 -2.78 2.01 -6.50
CA ILE A 71 -1.93 0.84 -6.23
C ILE A 71 -0.69 0.87 -7.14
N PHE A 72 -0.86 1.21 -8.42
CA PHE A 72 0.24 1.33 -9.37
C PHE A 72 1.19 2.49 -9.01
N VAL A 73 0.65 3.65 -8.64
CA VAL A 73 1.43 4.80 -8.15
C VAL A 73 2.19 4.44 -6.88
N GLY A 74 1.55 3.79 -5.91
CA GLY A 74 2.20 3.31 -4.69
C GLY A 74 3.32 2.30 -4.99
N SER A 75 3.11 1.44 -5.98
CA SER A 75 4.14 0.49 -6.45
C SER A 75 5.33 1.20 -7.08
N LEU A 76 5.10 2.20 -7.93
CA LEU A 76 6.15 3.02 -8.53
C LEU A 76 6.97 3.76 -7.47
N ILE A 77 6.30 4.44 -6.54
CA ILE A 77 6.95 5.14 -5.42
C ILE A 77 7.79 4.16 -4.61
N GLY A 78 7.22 3.00 -4.27
CA GLY A 78 7.91 1.96 -3.54
C GLY A 78 9.16 1.44 -4.25
N ILE A 79 9.08 1.20 -5.57
CA ILE A 79 10.23 0.77 -6.38
C ILE A 79 11.30 1.87 -6.44
N CYS A 80 10.91 3.15 -6.58
CA CYS A 80 11.87 4.27 -6.55
C CYS A 80 12.59 4.35 -5.20
N ILE A 81 11.87 4.25 -4.09
CA ILE A 81 12.45 4.22 -2.74
C ILE A 81 13.40 3.03 -2.61
N LEU A 82 12.98 1.84 -3.06
CA LEU A 82 13.79 0.63 -3.02
C LEU A 82 15.08 0.77 -3.83
N ALA A 83 14.99 1.30 -5.05
CA ALA A 83 16.14 1.54 -5.91
C ALA A 83 17.15 2.50 -5.26
N PHE A 84 16.66 3.60 -4.68
CA PHE A 84 17.50 4.55 -3.94
C PHE A 84 18.20 3.91 -2.74
N ILE A 85 17.45 3.15 -1.93
CA ILE A 85 17.96 2.46 -0.75
C ILE A 85 19.02 1.40 -1.11
N ASN A 86 18.74 0.59 -2.13
CA ASN A 86 19.66 -0.44 -2.62
C ASN A 86 20.94 0.17 -3.20
N TRP A 87 20.82 1.28 -3.94
CA TRP A 87 21.96 2.00 -4.47
C TRP A 87 22.87 2.53 -3.34
N LYS A 88 22.29 3.20 -2.34
CA LYS A 88 23.04 3.72 -1.18
C LYS A 88 23.75 2.62 -0.38
N SER A 89 23.15 1.44 -0.31
CA SER A 89 23.67 0.29 0.43
C SER A 89 24.59 -0.61 -0.41
N LYS A 90 24.94 -0.19 -1.63
CA LYS A 90 25.75 -0.94 -2.60
C LYS A 90 25.21 -2.35 -2.88
N LEU A 91 23.91 -2.58 -2.72
CA LEU A 91 23.28 -3.86 -3.06
C LEU A 91 23.18 -4.05 -4.57
N SER A 92 23.03 -5.31 -5.00
CA SER A 92 22.84 -5.64 -6.41
C SER A 92 21.50 -5.09 -6.91
N SER A 93 21.49 -4.48 -8.11
CA SER A 93 20.26 -4.06 -8.78
C SER A 93 19.32 -5.23 -9.09
N LEU A 94 19.86 -6.46 -9.15
CA LEU A 94 19.08 -7.69 -9.27
C LEU A 94 18.03 -7.84 -8.15
N ASN A 95 18.32 -7.36 -6.93
CA ASN A 95 17.35 -7.40 -5.83
C ASN A 95 16.11 -6.57 -6.20
N THR A 96 16.30 -5.34 -6.68
CA THR A 96 15.20 -4.45 -7.08
C THR A 96 14.39 -5.05 -8.22
N ILE A 97 15.05 -5.65 -9.22
CA ILE A 97 14.38 -6.29 -10.37
C ILE A 97 13.53 -7.47 -9.89
N LEU A 98 14.08 -8.33 -9.05
CA LEU A 98 13.38 -9.52 -8.55
C LEU A 98 12.17 -9.14 -7.69
N VAL A 99 12.33 -8.12 -6.83
CA VAL A 99 11.23 -7.55 -6.04
C VAL A 99 10.15 -6.96 -6.96
N ALA A 100 10.52 -6.23 -8.01
CA ALA A 100 9.57 -5.66 -8.97
C ALA A 100 8.77 -6.74 -9.72
N ILE A 101 9.41 -7.86 -10.12
CA ILE A 101 8.74 -9.00 -10.74
C ILE A 101 7.72 -9.62 -9.79
N ILE A 102 8.11 -9.87 -8.53
CA ILE A 102 7.20 -10.42 -7.52
C ILE A 102 6.03 -9.47 -7.27
N LEU A 103 6.30 -8.17 -7.17
CA LEU A 103 5.25 -7.17 -6.98
C LEU A 103 4.27 -7.15 -8.15
N TYR A 104 4.76 -7.23 -9.38
CA TYR A 104 3.92 -7.35 -10.57
C TYR A 104 3.01 -8.59 -10.54
N ILE A 105 3.54 -9.74 -10.10
CA ILE A 105 2.75 -10.96 -9.90
C ILE A 105 1.64 -10.72 -8.85
N LEU A 106 1.97 -10.11 -7.71
CA LEU A 106 0.98 -9.78 -6.66
C LEU A 106 -0.13 -8.84 -7.16
N LEU A 107 0.23 -7.84 -7.98
CA LEU A 107 -0.72 -6.95 -8.64
C LEU A 107 -1.67 -7.72 -9.55
N ARG A 108 -1.13 -8.62 -10.40
CA ARG A 108 -1.92 -9.45 -11.32
C ARG A 108 -2.88 -10.39 -10.58
N LEU A 109 -2.46 -10.92 -9.42
CA LEU A 109 -3.29 -11.76 -8.55
C LEU A 109 -4.35 -10.98 -7.76
N LYS A 110 -4.43 -9.65 -7.94
CA LYS A 110 -5.37 -8.76 -7.24
C LYS A 110 -5.20 -8.84 -5.71
N PHE A 111 -3.99 -9.10 -5.23
CA PHE A 111 -3.67 -9.29 -3.80
C PHE A 111 -4.10 -8.07 -2.97
N PHE A 112 -3.73 -6.87 -3.41
CA PHE A 112 -4.03 -5.60 -2.73
C PHE A 112 -5.53 -5.26 -2.73
N ARG A 113 -6.28 -5.67 -3.76
CA ARG A 113 -7.73 -5.43 -3.85
C ARG A 113 -8.51 -6.18 -2.79
N LYS A 114 -8.05 -7.37 -2.40
CA LYS A 114 -8.75 -8.19 -1.40
C LYS A 114 -8.59 -7.64 0.02
N GLU A 115 -7.84 -6.55 0.20
CA GLU A 115 -7.59 -5.93 1.50
C GLU A 115 -7.08 -6.94 2.54
N ILE A 116 -6.37 -7.99 2.10
CA ILE A 116 -5.98 -9.13 2.96
C ILE A 116 -5.24 -8.65 4.20
N ILE A 117 -4.35 -7.67 4.05
CA ILE A 117 -3.62 -7.07 5.15
C ILE A 117 -4.55 -6.29 6.09
N SER A 118 -5.46 -5.46 5.58
CA SER A 118 -6.44 -4.75 6.43
C SER A 118 -7.39 -5.72 7.15
N GLN A 119 -7.79 -6.83 6.50
CA GLN A 119 -8.60 -7.86 7.14
C GLN A 119 -7.89 -8.54 8.31
N LEU A 120 -6.58 -8.77 8.21
CA LEU A 120 -5.77 -9.30 9.32
C LEU A 120 -5.70 -8.31 10.49
N PHE A 121 -5.67 -7.01 10.22
CA PHE A 121 -5.62 -5.95 11.23
C PHE A 121 -7.01 -5.50 11.72
N ARG A 122 -8.09 -6.12 11.24
CA ARG A 122 -9.46 -5.77 11.60
C ARG A 122 -9.74 -5.74 13.11
N PRO A 123 -9.20 -6.66 13.95
CA PRO A 123 -9.37 -6.56 15.40
C PRO A 123 -8.76 -5.30 16.01
N VAL A 124 -7.59 -4.89 15.53
CA VAL A 124 -6.92 -3.64 15.95
C VAL A 124 -7.72 -2.44 15.48
N ARG A 125 -8.25 -2.52 14.26
CA ARG A 125 -9.07 -1.47 13.64
C ARG A 125 -10.31 -1.13 14.45
N THR A 126 -11.05 -2.16 14.88
CA THR A 126 -12.27 -1.99 15.69
C THR A 126 -11.99 -1.48 17.10
N LEU A 127 -10.76 -1.61 17.60
CA LEU A 127 -10.38 -1.05 18.89
C LEU A 127 -10.01 0.44 18.81
N CYS A 128 -9.56 0.93 17.65
CA CYS A 128 -9.11 2.31 17.50
C CYS A 128 -10.25 3.32 17.27
N SER A 129 -11.26 2.98 16.47
CA SER A 129 -12.41 3.85 16.18
C SER A 129 -13.54 3.04 15.56
N ASP A 130 -14.78 3.46 15.75
CA ASP A 130 -15.95 2.89 15.07
C ASP A 130 -16.22 3.52 13.70
N ASP A 131 -15.63 4.70 13.43
CA ASP A 131 -15.81 5.41 12.16
C ASP A 131 -14.88 4.86 11.05
N PHE A 132 -15.46 4.47 9.92
CA PHE A 132 -14.73 3.85 8.81
C PHE A 132 -13.67 4.77 8.21
N GLY A 133 -13.93 6.08 8.13
CA GLY A 133 -12.94 7.04 7.62
C GLY A 133 -11.71 7.11 8.53
N THR A 134 -11.95 7.28 9.83
CA THR A 134 -10.92 7.31 10.86
C THR A 134 -10.12 6.00 10.90
N GLN A 135 -10.79 4.86 10.74
CA GLN A 135 -10.14 3.55 10.62
C GLN A 135 -9.16 3.51 9.42
N CYS A 136 -9.59 3.94 8.22
CA CYS A 136 -8.75 3.99 7.03
C CYS A 136 -7.56 4.96 7.20
N LEU A 137 -7.77 6.11 7.86
CA LEU A 137 -6.69 7.07 8.11
C LEU A 137 -5.61 6.48 9.02
N ILE A 138 -6.02 5.90 10.15
CA ILE A 138 -5.11 5.32 11.14
C ILE A 138 -4.35 4.14 10.52
N GLU A 139 -5.05 3.21 9.84
CA GLU A 139 -4.40 2.10 9.14
C GLU A 139 -3.43 2.58 8.07
N GLY A 140 -3.82 3.59 7.28
CA GLY A 140 -2.99 4.17 6.24
C GLY A 140 -1.67 4.71 6.77
N ILE A 141 -1.71 5.44 7.88
CA ILE A 141 -0.53 5.98 8.55
C ILE A 141 0.33 4.83 9.10
N ILE A 142 -0.28 3.90 9.86
CA ILE A 142 0.44 2.79 10.50
C ILE A 142 1.13 1.90 9.45
N PHE A 143 0.43 1.48 8.41
CA PHE A 143 1.00 0.64 7.36
C PHE A 143 2.08 1.36 6.56
N THR A 144 1.95 2.66 6.32
CA THR A 144 3.00 3.44 5.66
C THR A 144 4.27 3.48 6.53
N PHE A 145 4.14 3.77 7.82
CA PHE A 145 5.26 3.78 8.76
C PHE A 145 5.93 2.41 8.88
N ILE A 146 5.15 1.34 9.03
CA ILE A 146 5.66 -0.04 9.07
C ILE A 146 6.41 -0.37 7.78
N GLY A 147 5.81 -0.07 6.62
CA GLY A 147 6.41 -0.32 5.31
C GLY A 147 7.76 0.37 5.13
N VAL A 148 7.82 1.68 5.42
CA VAL A 148 9.07 2.46 5.37
C VAL A 148 10.11 1.93 6.35
N THR A 149 9.70 1.59 7.57
CA THR A 149 10.60 1.06 8.61
C THR A 149 11.21 -0.28 8.19
N ILE A 150 10.41 -1.19 7.65
CA ILE A 150 10.89 -2.49 7.14
C ILE A 150 11.86 -2.27 5.98
N LEU A 151 11.54 -1.39 5.03
CA LEU A 151 12.43 -1.08 3.91
C LEU A 151 13.77 -0.54 4.39
N TYR A 152 13.76 0.36 5.37
CA TYR A 152 14.97 0.91 5.97
C TYR A 152 15.78 -0.15 6.75
N LEU A 153 15.12 -0.97 7.57
CA LEU A 153 15.77 -2.03 8.34
C LEU A 153 16.32 -3.16 7.45
N SER A 154 15.73 -3.38 6.27
CA SER A 154 16.17 -4.42 5.33
C SER A 154 17.63 -4.26 4.89
N VAL A 155 18.15 -3.03 4.91
CA VAL A 155 19.50 -2.70 4.48
C VAL A 155 20.42 -2.22 5.59
N ILE A 156 19.90 -1.80 6.75
CA ILE A 156 20.74 -1.16 7.78
C ILE A 156 21.87 -2.08 8.26
N GLN A 157 21.60 -3.37 8.43
CA GLN A 157 22.61 -4.34 8.85
C GLN A 157 23.73 -4.50 7.80
N ILE A 158 23.39 -4.40 6.52
CA ILE A 158 24.34 -4.51 5.40
C ILE A 158 25.15 -3.23 5.27
N TYR A 159 24.50 -2.08 5.41
CA TYR A 159 25.14 -0.77 5.41
C TYR A 159 26.17 -0.65 6.56
N LEU A 160 25.79 -1.05 7.78
CA LEU A 160 26.69 -1.04 8.93
C LEU A 160 27.88 -2.00 8.76
N LYS A 161 27.66 -3.18 8.18
CA LYS A 161 28.74 -4.14 7.88
C LYS A 161 29.69 -3.62 6.80
N SER A 162 29.17 -2.98 5.75
CA SER A 162 29.99 -2.38 4.68
C SER A 162 30.86 -1.23 5.17
N LYS A 163 30.41 -0.45 6.17
CA LYS A 163 31.18 0.68 6.73
C LYS A 163 32.30 0.23 7.67
N LYS A 164 32.17 -0.92 8.34
CA LYS A 164 33.23 -1.50 9.18
C LYS A 164 34.42 -2.07 8.38
N LEU A 165 34.25 -2.26 7.07
CA LEU A 165 35.23 -2.88 6.17
C LEU A 165 35.97 -1.86 5.28
N SER A 166 35.69 -0.56 5.43
CA SER A 166 36.39 0.54 4.73
C SER A 166 37.18 1.37 5.72
#